data_AF-A0AAV8ZI70-F1
#
_entry.id   AF-A0AAV8ZI70-F1
#
_cell.length_a   1.000
_cell.length_b   1.000
_cell.length_c   1.000
_cell.angle_alpha   90.00
_cell.angle_beta   90.00
_cell.angle_gamma   90.00
#
_symmetry.space_group_name_H-M   'P 1'
#
loop_
_entity.id
_entity.type
_entity.pdbx_description
1 polymer ?
#
loop_
_entity_poly.entity_id
_entity_poly.type
_entity_poly.pdbx_seq_one_letter_code
_entity_poly.pdbx_strand_id
1 'polypeptide(L)'
;MVVSAYLETGGYNVIGMDWSVLCEFEYLSAMRGVRTAGHYLAEFVNWLEQMGVPLNSIHIIGHSMGAHVAGIGGGNVKRGKVARITGKKLMV
;
A
#
# COMPACT_ATOMS: atom_id res chain seq x y z
N MET A 1 10.74 10.21 -7.52
CA MET A 1 9.52 10.83 -8.11
C MET A 1 8.33 10.87 -7.16
N VAL A 2 7.86 9.79 -6.51
CA VAL A 2 6.76 9.89 -5.52
C VAL A 2 7.26 10.14 -4.10
N VAL A 3 8.21 9.33 -3.61
CA VAL A 3 8.78 9.47 -2.25
C VAL A 3 9.45 10.83 -2.06
N SER A 4 10.27 11.26 -3.03
CA SER A 4 10.98 12.55 -2.99
C SER A 4 10.03 13.74 -2.81
N ALA A 5 8.90 13.75 -3.54
CA ALA A 5 7.92 14.85 -3.45
C ALA A 5 7.29 14.98 -2.05
N TYR A 6 7.01 13.84 -1.37
CA TYR A 6 6.48 13.87 0.00
C TYR A 6 7.53 14.29 1.04
N LEU A 7 8.79 13.89 0.83
CA LEU A 7 9.89 14.29 1.69
C LEU A 7 10.22 15.79 1.55
N GLU A 8 10.12 16.33 0.34
CA GLU A 8 10.33 17.75 0.05
C GLU A 8 9.24 18.65 0.66
N THR A 9 7.99 18.18 0.73
CA THR A 9 6.89 18.93 1.38
C THR A 9 6.96 18.95 2.91
N GLY A 10 7.70 18.02 3.52
CA GLY A 10 7.77 17.86 4.99
C GLY A 10 6.46 17.38 5.62
N GLY A 11 6.52 16.97 6.90
CA GLY A 11 5.33 16.66 7.70
C GLY A 11 4.66 15.29 7.46
N TYR A 12 5.29 14.39 6.69
CA TYR A 12 4.78 13.04 6.44
C TYR A 12 5.78 11.96 6.82
N ASN A 13 5.26 10.84 7.36
CA ASN A 13 6.00 9.59 7.45
C ASN A 13 5.82 8.83 6.13
N VAL A 14 6.92 8.57 5.42
CA VAL A 14 6.89 7.82 4.15
C VAL A 14 7.44 6.42 4.37
N ILE A 15 6.61 5.41 4.13
CA ILE A 15 6.94 4.00 4.37
C ILE A 15 6.94 3.26 3.03
N GLY A 16 8.08 2.68 2.68
CA GLY A 16 8.22 1.83 1.50
C GLY A 16 7.89 0.37 1.84
N MET A 17 6.91 -0.20 1.15
CA MET A 17 6.63 -1.64 1.22
C MET A 17 7.29 -2.34 0.04
N ASP A 18 8.39 -3.04 0.30
CA ASP A 18 9.01 -3.94 -0.67
C ASP A 18 8.38 -5.34 -0.55
N TRP A 19 7.78 -5.80 -1.65
CA TRP A 19 7.16 -7.12 -1.77
C TRP A 19 7.72 -7.88 -2.98
N SER A 20 8.90 -7.47 -3.47
CA SER A 20 9.59 -8.09 -4.61
C SER A 20 9.79 -9.60 -4.43
N VAL A 21 9.99 -10.07 -3.20
CA VAL A 21 10.10 -11.51 -2.87
C VAL A 21 8.84 -12.32 -3.22
N LEU A 22 7.68 -11.67 -3.29
CA LEU A 22 6.41 -12.29 -3.67
C LEU A 22 6.11 -12.14 -5.18
N CYS A 23 6.95 -11.39 -5.90
CA CYS A 23 6.86 -11.18 -7.33
C CYS A 23 7.85 -12.12 -8.04
N GLU A 24 7.41 -13.36 -8.29
CA GLU A 24 8.14 -14.27 -9.18
C GLU A 24 7.98 -13.85 -10.66
N PHE A 25 8.87 -14.35 -11.53
CA PHE A 25 9.00 -13.97 -12.94
C PHE A 25 7.72 -14.11 -13.78
N GLU A 26 6.80 -15.00 -13.41
CA GLU A 26 5.55 -15.19 -14.15
C GLU A 26 4.42 -14.30 -13.64
N TYR A 27 3.70 -13.67 -14.57
CA TYR A 27 2.57 -12.78 -14.29
C TYR A 27 1.48 -13.43 -13.41
N LEU A 28 1.24 -14.73 -13.57
CA LEU A 28 0.29 -15.50 -12.75
C LEU A 28 0.76 -15.65 -11.30
N SER A 29 2.05 -15.91 -11.07
CA SER A 29 2.64 -15.93 -9.73
C SER A 29 2.61 -14.54 -9.09
N ALA A 30 2.89 -13.50 -9.86
CA ALA A 30 2.81 -12.12 -9.40
C ALA A 30 1.38 -11.74 -8.94
N MET A 31 0.33 -12.22 -9.62
CA MET A 31 -1.06 -12.02 -9.17
C MET A 31 -1.38 -12.71 -7.84
N ARG A 32 -0.77 -13.86 -7.54
CA ARG A 32 -0.89 -14.49 -6.20
C ARG A 32 -0.15 -13.64 -5.15
N GLY A 33 1.04 -13.16 -5.50
CA GLY A 33 1.82 -12.23 -4.68
C GLY A 33 1.04 -10.97 -4.29
N VAL A 34 0.22 -10.43 -5.19
CA VAL A 34 -0.63 -9.26 -4.94
C VAL A 34 -1.59 -9.46 -3.78
N ARG A 35 -2.26 -10.62 -3.71
CA ARG A 35 -3.21 -10.90 -2.62
C ARG A 35 -2.48 -11.00 -1.30
N THR A 36 -1.39 -11.77 -1.25
CA THR A 36 -0.56 -11.93 -0.06
C THR A 36 0.00 -10.60 0.43
N ALA A 37 0.58 -9.79 -0.47
CA ALA A 37 1.06 -8.45 -0.16
C ALA A 37 -0.08 -7.56 0.35
N GLY A 38 -1.26 -7.61 -0.27
CA GLY A 38 -2.43 -6.85 0.18
C GLY A 38 -2.85 -7.23 1.61
N HIS A 39 -2.81 -8.51 1.97
CA HIS A 39 -3.10 -8.95 3.34
C HIS A 39 -2.08 -8.41 4.35
N TYR A 40 -0.78 -8.51 4.06
CA TYR A 40 0.25 -7.95 4.94
C TYR A 40 0.17 -6.42 5.05
N LEU A 41 -0.18 -5.73 3.96
CA LEU A 41 -0.43 -4.29 4.00
C LEU A 41 -1.60 -3.95 4.95
N ALA A 42 -2.68 -4.73 4.91
CA ALA A 42 -3.81 -4.52 5.81
C ALA A 42 -3.43 -4.77 7.27
N GLU A 43 -2.68 -5.85 7.56
CA GLU A 43 -2.18 -6.13 8.91
C GLU A 43 -1.31 -4.99 9.44
N PHE A 44 -0.42 -4.46 8.60
CA PHE A 44 0.41 -3.32 8.95
C PHE A 44 -0.41 -2.05 9.26
N VAL A 45 -1.41 -1.73 8.44
CA VAL A 45 -2.31 -0.58 8.70
C VAL A 45 -3.12 -0.78 9.97
N ASN A 46 -3.64 -1.99 10.21
CA ASN A 46 -4.35 -2.30 11.45
C ASN A 46 -3.43 -2.17 12.67
N TRP A 47 -2.16 -2.57 12.56
CA TRP A 47 -1.18 -2.39 13.63
C TRP A 47 -0.88 -0.91 13.90
N LEU A 48 -0.72 -0.09 12.86
CA LEU A 48 -0.54 1.37 13.02
C LEU A 48 -1.74 2.00 13.73
N GLU A 49 -2.96 1.59 13.38
CA GLU A 49 -4.18 2.08 14.04
C GLU A 49 -4.21 1.68 15.52
N GLN A 50 -3.80 0.45 15.86
CA GLN A 50 -3.67 0.01 17.25
C GLN A 50 -2.61 0.79 18.03
N MET A 51 -1.55 1.24 17.36
CA MET A 51 -0.52 2.13 17.94
C MET A 51 -1.00 3.59 18.05
N GLY A 52 -2.23 3.90 17.67
CA GLY A 52 -2.85 5.22 17.81
C GLY A 52 -2.73 6.10 16.57
N VAL A 53 -2.25 5.59 15.43
CA VAL A 53 -2.24 6.33 14.17
C VAL A 53 -3.66 6.44 13.61
N PRO A 54 -4.22 7.64 13.45
CA PRO A 54 -5.57 7.79 12.92
C PRO A 54 -5.65 7.29 11.47
N LEU A 55 -6.63 6.44 11.14
CA LEU A 55 -6.81 5.94 9.75
C LEU A 55 -7.04 7.07 8.73
N ASN A 56 -7.63 8.19 9.16
CA ASN A 56 -7.84 9.39 8.35
C ASN A 56 -6.54 10.17 8.05
N SER A 57 -5.42 9.79 8.66
CA SER A 57 -4.09 10.32 8.35
C SER A 57 -3.31 9.43 7.36
N ILE A 58 -3.83 8.25 7.02
CA ILE A 58 -3.14 7.27 6.19
C ILE A 58 -3.54 7.40 4.72
N HIS A 59 -2.53 7.50 3.84
CA HIS A 59 -2.68 7.48 2.39
C HIS A 59 -1.84 6.37 1.79
N ILE A 60 -2.49 5.43 1.11
CA ILE A 60 -1.83 4.32 0.41
C ILE A 60 -1.66 4.68 -1.06
N ILE A 61 -0.45 4.53 -1.60
CA ILE A 61 -0.15 4.77 -3.01
C ILE A 61 0.38 3.47 -3.62
N GLY A 62 -0.28 2.99 -4.67
CA GLY A 62 0.12 1.81 -5.41
C GLY A 62 0.35 2.13 -6.88
N HIS A 63 1.42 1.61 -7.47
CA HIS A 63 1.72 1.78 -8.89
C HIS A 63 1.66 0.44 -9.62
N SER A 64 1.08 0.43 -10.82
CA SER A 64 0.90 -0.79 -11.63
C SER A 64 0.21 -1.88 -10.82
N MET A 65 0.81 -3.07 -10.71
CA MET A 65 0.34 -4.17 -9.89
C MET A 65 0.21 -3.80 -8.39
N GLY A 66 1.02 -2.86 -7.91
CA GLY A 66 0.90 -2.30 -6.56
C GLY A 66 -0.41 -1.54 -6.32
N ALA A 67 -1.11 -1.07 -7.36
CA ALA A 67 -2.44 -0.46 -7.21
C ALA A 67 -3.47 -1.49 -6.72
N HIS A 68 -3.36 -2.74 -7.16
CA HIS A 68 -4.19 -3.84 -6.65
C HIS A 68 -3.83 -4.20 -5.21
N VAL A 69 -2.53 -4.25 -4.88
CA VAL A 69 -2.06 -4.44 -3.50
C VAL A 69 -2.66 -3.38 -2.58
N ALA A 70 -2.61 -2.11 -3.00
CA ALA A 70 -3.18 -0.99 -2.26
C ALA A 70 -4.69 -1.12 -2.07
N GLY A 71 -5.43 -1.53 -3.11
CA GLY A 71 -6.87 -1.76 -3.04
C GLY A 71 -7.25 -2.90 -2.09
N ILE A 72 -6.56 -4.04 -2.18
CA ILE A 72 -6.77 -5.19 -1.29
C ILE A 72 -6.43 -4.83 0.15
N GLY A 73 -5.29 -4.18 0.37
CA GLY A 73 -4.85 -3.76 1.70
C GLY A 73 -5.83 -2.80 2.35
N GLY A 74 -6.23 -1.75 1.64
CA GLY A 74 -7.23 -0.80 2.13
C GLY A 74 -8.62 -1.42 2.35
N GLY A 75 -9.02 -2.39 1.52
CA GLY A 75 -10.29 -3.11 1.67
C GLY A 75 -10.33 -4.08 2.85
N ASN A 76 -9.18 -4.55 3.32
CA ASN A 76 -9.05 -5.50 4.43
C ASN A 76 -8.72 -4.82 5.78
N VAL A 77 -8.75 -3.49 5.86
CA VAL A 77 -8.64 -2.77 7.14
C VAL A 77 -9.89 -3.03 7.98
N LYS A 78 -9.71 -3.46 9.24
CA LYS A 78 -10.78 -4.05 10.05
C LYS A 78 -11.66 -3.02 10.75
N ARG A 79 -11.07 -1.92 11.22
CA ARG A 79 -11.69 -0.98 12.18
C ARG A 79 -12.07 0.36 11.56
N GLY A 80 -12.09 0.45 10.23
CA GLY A 80 -12.47 1.66 9.52
C GLY A 80 -11.91 1.70 8.11
N LYS A 81 -11.81 2.91 7.55
CA LYS A 81 -11.28 3.17 6.21
C LYS A 81 -10.11 4.12 6.30
N VAL A 82 -9.07 3.83 5.52
CA VAL A 82 -7.98 4.79 5.29
C VAL A 82 -8.49 6.03 4.57
N ALA A 83 -7.82 7.15 4.76
CA ALA A 83 -8.24 8.43 4.18
C ALA A 83 -8.30 8.40 2.65
N ARG A 84 -7.29 7.77 2.03
CA ARG A 84 -7.11 7.80 0.58
C ARG A 84 -6.32 6.60 0.08
N ILE A 85 -6.69 6.14 -1.11
CA ILE A 85 -5.91 5.19 -1.91
C ILE A 85 -5.71 5.82 -3.29
N THR A 86 -4.47 5.84 -3.78
CA THR A 86 -4.17 6.30 -5.13
C THR A 86 -3.53 5.16 -5.93
N GLY A 87 -4.22 4.71 -6.96
CA GLY A 87 -3.68 3.80 -7.96
C GLY A 87 -3.08 4.58 -9.13
N LYS A 88 -1.78 4.41 -9.39
CA LYS A 88 -1.11 4.95 -10.58
C LYS A 88 -1.01 3.85 -11.63
N LYS A 89 -1.65 4.06 -12.78
CA LYS A 89 -1.60 3.16 -13.92
C LYS A 89 -0.19 3.16 -14.51
N LEU A 90 0.32 1.98 -14.89
CA LEU A 90 1.47 1.86 -15.77
C LEU A 90 1.02 2.30 -17.17
N MET A 91 1.52 3.42 -17.68
CA MET A 91 1.49 3.66 -19.13
C MET A 91 2.62 2.82 -19.71
N VAL A 92 2.24 1.68 -20.29
CA VAL A 92 3.10 1.00 -21.29
C VAL A 92 3.04 1.78 -22.59
#